data_AF-A0A941UNF0-F1
#
_entry.id   AF-A0A941UNF0-F1
#
_cell.length_a   1.000
_cell.length_b   1.000
_cell.length_c   1.000
_cell.angle_alpha   90.00
_cell.angle_beta   90.00
_cell.angle_gamma   90.00
#
_symmetry.space_group_name_H-M   'P 1'
#
loop_
_entity.id
_entity.type
_entity.pdbx_description
1 polymer ?
#
loop_
_entity_poly.entity_id
_entity_poly.type
_entity_poly.pdbx_seq_one_letter_code
_entity_poly.pdbx_strand_id
1 'polypeptide(L)'
;WNALDEIAERIRSLGYPAPGSYKAFARLSSIEDAEGVPEAMAMVRELVKGHEAVARTARAAFAPAEKAGDESSADLLTQRLQVHEKTAWMLRSLLK
;
A
#
# COMPACT_ATOMS: atom_id res chain seq x y z
N TRP A 1 -3.87 -0.30 -11.26
CA TRP A 1 -3.46 0.96 -11.88
C TRP A 1 -4.14 2.15 -11.19
N ASN A 2 -5.44 2.10 -10.90
CA ASN A 2 -6.21 3.18 -10.27
C ASN A 2 -5.99 3.42 -8.75
N ALA A 3 -5.11 2.65 -8.10
CA ALA A 3 -4.95 2.65 -6.64
C ALA A 3 -4.53 4.02 -6.06
N LEU A 4 -3.62 4.70 -6.75
CA LEU A 4 -3.05 5.97 -6.30
C LEU A 4 -4.09 7.07 -6.35
N ASP A 5 -4.88 7.11 -7.43
CA ASP A 5 -5.93 8.11 -7.64
C ASP A 5 -7.05 7.94 -6.61
N GLU A 6 -7.55 6.71 -6.41
CA GLU A 6 -8.59 6.40 -5.42
C GLU A 6 -8.18 6.84 -3.99
N ILE A 7 -6.92 6.58 -3.61
CA ILE A 7 -6.39 6.98 -2.29
C ILE A 7 -6.25 8.50 -2.21
N ALA A 8 -5.72 9.16 -3.24
CA ALA A 8 -5.56 10.60 -3.27
C ALA A 8 -6.92 11.34 -3.23
N GLU A 9 -7.90 10.85 -4.00
CA GLU A 9 -9.27 11.35 -4.00
C GLU A 9 -9.93 11.14 -2.64
N ARG A 10 -9.72 9.99 -1.99
CA ARG A 10 -10.25 9.75 -0.64
C ARG A 10 -9.66 10.73 0.37
N ILE A 11 -8.35 10.94 0.37
CA ILE A 11 -7.69 11.94 1.25
C ILE A 11 -8.28 13.33 1.03
N ARG A 12 -8.49 13.73 -0.23
CA ARG A 12 -9.08 15.04 -0.57
C ARG A 12 -10.54 15.16 -0.15
N SER A 13 -11.32 14.08 -0.28
CA SER A 13 -12.72 14.04 0.16
C SER A 13 -12.87 14.21 1.68
N LEU A 14 -11.83 13.85 2.44
CA LEU A 14 -11.74 14.08 3.90
C LEU A 14 -11.28 15.51 4.26
N GLY A 15 -11.06 16.38 3.27
CA GLY A 15 -10.64 17.77 3.48
C GLY A 15 -9.14 17.98 3.65
N TYR A 16 -8.31 16.96 3.39
CA TYR A 16 -6.85 17.04 3.51
C TYR A 16 -6.16 17.10 2.14
N PRO A 17 -5.02 17.80 2.01
CA PRO A 17 -4.24 17.77 0.78
C PRO A 17 -3.57 16.39 0.61
N ALA A 18 -3.80 15.75 -0.53
CA ALA A 18 -3.10 14.52 -0.88
C ALA A 18 -1.61 14.80 -1.16
N PRO A 19 -0.67 14.01 -0.61
CA PRO A 19 0.74 14.08 -0.98
C PRO A 19 0.91 13.83 -2.48
N GLY A 20 1.73 14.65 -3.15
CA GLY A 20 1.92 14.56 -4.61
C GLY A 20 3.36 14.74 -5.08
N SER A 21 4.32 14.94 -4.17
CA SER A 21 5.74 15.08 -4.52
C SER A 21 6.53 13.86 -4.10
N TYR A 22 7.55 13.49 -4.89
CA TYR A 22 8.45 12.37 -4.56
C TYR A 22 9.07 12.52 -3.17
N LYS A 23 9.45 13.74 -2.76
CA LYS A 23 9.96 14.02 -1.42
C LYS A 23 8.94 13.70 -0.32
N ALA A 24 7.66 13.99 -0.54
CA ALA A 24 6.61 13.66 0.41
C ALA A 24 6.41 12.14 0.50
N PHE A 25 6.41 11.44 -0.64
CA PHE A 25 6.31 9.98 -0.67
C PHE A 25 7.49 9.30 0.02
N ALA A 26 8.72 9.71 -0.28
CA ALA A 26 9.92 9.17 0.36
C ALA A 26 9.90 9.35 1.88
N ARG A 27 9.39 10.48 2.38
CA ARG A 27 9.25 10.73 3.83
C ARG A 27 8.18 9.87 4.50
N LEU A 28 7.11 9.53 3.77
CA LEU A 28 5.94 8.82 4.32
C LEU A 28 6.02 7.29 4.12
N SER A 29 6.87 6.82 3.20
CA SER A 29 7.02 5.42 2.87
C SER A 29 7.72 4.65 3.99
N SER A 30 7.27 3.41 4.24
CA SER A 30 8.00 2.41 5.02
C SER A 30 8.76 1.41 4.13
N ILE A 31 8.70 1.61 2.81
CA ILE A 31 9.39 0.81 1.79
C ILE A 31 10.60 1.62 1.32
N GLU A 32 11.76 1.00 1.40
CA GLU A 32 13.03 1.56 0.92
C GLU A 32 13.13 1.44 -0.60
N ASP A 33 13.79 2.41 -1.23
CA ASP A 33 14.09 2.36 -2.66
C ASP A 33 15.12 1.25 -2.94
N ALA A 34 14.93 0.53 -4.04
CA ALA A 34 15.90 -0.46 -4.48
C ALA A 34 17.11 0.23 -5.15
N GLU A 35 18.32 -0.23 -4.83
CA GLU A 35 19.54 0.19 -5.51
C GLU A 35 19.92 -0.77 -6.63
N GLY A 36 20.25 -0.23 -7.80
CA GLY A 36 20.72 -1.03 -8.94
C GLY A 36 19.66 -1.96 -9.52
N VAL A 37 20.11 -3.13 -10.00
CA VAL A 37 19.25 -4.15 -10.63
C VAL A 37 19.55 -5.49 -9.95
N PRO A 38 18.76 -5.89 -8.95
CA PRO A 38 19.00 -7.16 -8.25
C PRO A 38 18.68 -8.37 -9.14
N GLU A 39 19.15 -9.54 -8.73
CA GLU A 39 18.78 -10.80 -9.37
C GLU A 39 17.26 -11.00 -9.36
N ALA A 40 16.72 -11.68 -10.38
CA ALA A 40 15.27 -11.81 -10.56
C ALA A 40 14.55 -12.34 -9.29
N MET A 41 15.12 -13.33 -8.61
CA MET A 41 14.54 -13.88 -7.38
C MET A 41 14.72 -12.98 -6.15
N ALA A 42 15.69 -12.07 -6.16
CA ALA A 42 15.78 -11.01 -5.17
C ALA A 42 14.69 -9.94 -5.41
N MET A 43 14.41 -9.57 -6.66
CA MET A 43 13.27 -8.69 -6.99
C MET A 43 11.94 -9.28 -6.50
N VAL A 44 11.71 -10.59 -6.70
CA VAL A 44 10.49 -11.24 -6.20
C VAL A 44 10.39 -11.17 -4.68
N ARG A 45 11.50 -11.36 -3.95
CA ARG A 45 11.56 -11.21 -2.48
C ARG A 45 11.24 -9.77 -2.05
N GLU A 46 11.77 -8.78 -2.74
CA GLU A 46 11.48 -7.36 -2.49
C GLU A 46 10.01 -7.03 -2.73
N LEU A 47 9.42 -7.52 -3.83
CA LEU A 47 8.00 -7.34 -4.12
C LEU A 47 7.12 -7.97 -3.02
N VAL A 48 7.44 -9.17 -2.53
CA VAL A 48 6.71 -9.78 -1.39
C VAL A 48 6.75 -8.85 -0.18
N LYS A 49 7.94 -8.37 0.20
CA LYS A 49 8.11 -7.46 1.34
C LYS A 49 7.30 -6.17 1.15
N GLY A 50 7.33 -5.59 -0.05
CA GLY A 50 6.59 -4.38 -0.39
C GLY A 50 5.07 -4.57 -0.28
N HIS A 51 4.53 -5.64 -0.86
CA HIS A 51 3.10 -5.96 -0.75
C HIS A 51 2.66 -6.18 0.71
N GLU A 52 3.47 -6.86 1.52
CA GLU A 52 3.20 -7.05 2.94
C GLU A 52 3.28 -5.75 3.75
N ALA A 53 4.21 -4.84 3.41
CA ALA A 53 4.33 -3.53 4.04
C ALA A 53 3.09 -2.66 3.76
N VAL A 54 2.61 -2.63 2.52
CA VAL A 54 1.37 -1.91 2.18
C VAL A 54 0.17 -2.54 2.90
N ALA A 55 0.08 -3.87 2.95
CA ALA A 55 -1.00 -4.54 3.67
C ALA A 55 -0.99 -4.23 5.18
N ARG A 56 0.18 -4.19 5.83
CA ARG A 56 0.29 -3.77 7.24
C ARG A 56 -0.18 -2.33 7.44
N THR A 57 0.21 -1.43 6.55
CA THR A 57 -0.19 -0.02 6.59
C THR A 57 -1.70 0.13 6.43
N ALA A 58 -2.30 -0.58 5.47
CA ALA A 58 -3.74 -0.58 5.25
C ALA A 58 -4.50 -1.12 6.49
N ARG A 59 -4.05 -2.21 7.11
CA ARG A 59 -4.65 -2.74 8.36
C ARG A 59 -4.62 -1.72 9.49
N ALA A 60 -3.50 -1.02 9.66
CA ALA A 60 -3.38 0.00 10.71
C ALA A 60 -4.36 1.17 10.51
N ALA A 61 -4.77 1.45 9.27
CA ALA A 61 -5.72 2.51 8.94
C ALA A 61 -7.19 2.16 9.21
N PHE A 62 -7.54 0.88 9.44
CA PHE A 62 -8.91 0.51 9.80
C PHE A 62 -9.31 1.06 11.16
N ALA A 63 -8.47 0.94 12.18
CA ALA A 63 -8.79 1.40 13.53
C ALA A 63 -9.22 2.88 13.60
N PRO A 64 -8.51 3.84 12.98
CA PRO A 64 -8.98 5.23 12.93
C PRO A 64 -10.22 5.41 12.03
N ALA A 65 -10.37 4.66 10.94
CA ALA A 65 -11.55 4.74 10.07
C ALA A 65 -12.82 4.25 10.78
N GLU A 66 -12.75 3.10 11.45
CA GLU A 66 -13.84 2.53 12.26
C GLU A 66 -14.23 3.46 13.41
N LYS A 67 -13.24 4.02 14.12
CA LYS A 67 -13.48 5.00 15.19
C LYS A 67 -14.20 6.25 14.68
N ALA A 68 -13.96 6.65 13.43
CA ALA A 68 -14.60 7.78 12.80
C ALA A 68 -15.97 7.43 12.15
N GLY A 69 -16.37 6.16 12.13
CA GLY A 69 -17.54 5.70 11.38
C GLY A 69 -17.39 5.90 9.86
N ASP A 70 -16.16 5.87 9.34
CA ASP A 70 -15.88 6.12 7.93
C ASP A 70 -15.90 4.81 7.11
N GLU A 71 -17.10 4.40 6.71
CA GLU A 71 -17.29 3.16 5.93
C GLU A 71 -16.65 3.24 4.54
N SER A 72 -16.60 4.42 3.93
CA SER A 72 -15.99 4.59 2.60
C SER A 72 -14.48 4.37 2.64
N SER A 73 -13.80 4.87 3.68
CA SER A 73 -12.38 4.57 3.88
C SER A 73 -12.16 3.09 4.23
N ALA A 74 -13.00 2.51 5.08
CA ALA A 74 -12.90 1.09 5.44
C ALA A 74 -13.09 0.16 4.22
N ASP A 75 -14.05 0.47 3.35
CA ASP A 75 -14.27 -0.28 2.10
C ASP A 75 -13.07 -0.17 1.16
N LEU A 76 -12.57 1.05 0.91
CA LEU A 76 -11.37 1.26 0.10
C LEU A 76 -10.19 0.46 0.65
N LEU A 77 -9.93 0.51 1.95
CA LEU A 77 -8.86 -0.25 2.60
C LEU A 77 -9.03 -1.77 2.42
N THR A 78 -10.27 -2.26 2.46
CA THR A 78 -10.60 -3.68 2.24
C THR A 78 -10.22 -4.10 0.82
N GLN A 79 -10.62 -3.31 -0.19
CA GLN A 79 -10.28 -3.56 -1.58
C GLN A 79 -8.76 -3.55 -1.80
N ARG A 80 -8.05 -2.60 -1.15
CA ARG A 80 -6.58 -2.55 -1.21
C ARG A 80 -5.96 -3.81 -0.60
N LEU A 81 -6.42 -4.24 0.58
CA LEU A 81 -5.90 -5.44 1.24
C LEU A 81 -6.03 -6.69 0.38
N GLN A 82 -7.20 -6.92 -0.22
CA GLN A 82 -7.44 -8.09 -1.08
C GLN A 82 -6.41 -8.19 -2.21
N VAL A 83 -6.09 -7.06 -2.86
CA VAL A 83 -5.08 -7.02 -3.91
C VAL A 83 -3.70 -7.35 -3.36
N HIS A 84 -3.26 -6.66 -2.30
CA HIS A 84 -1.89 -6.83 -1.79
C HIS A 84 -1.67 -8.22 -1.17
N GLU A 85 -2.65 -8.78 -0.47
CA GLU A 85 -2.57 -10.13 0.11
C GLU A 85 -2.54 -11.22 -0.96
N LYS A 86 -3.42 -11.11 -1.97
CA LYS A 86 -3.44 -12.05 -3.10
C LYS A 86 -2.11 -12.02 -3.85
N THR A 87 -1.60 -10.84 -4.18
CA THR A 87 -0.31 -10.72 -4.88
C THR A 87 0.85 -11.23 -4.03
N ALA A 88 0.90 -10.90 -2.74
CA ALA A 88 1.93 -11.42 -1.85
C ALA A 88 1.91 -12.96 -1.79
N TRP A 89 0.73 -13.58 -1.73
CA TRP A 89 0.59 -15.04 -1.79
C TRP A 89 1.12 -15.63 -3.12
N MET A 90 0.73 -15.06 -4.26
CA MET A 90 1.20 -15.53 -5.57
C MET A 90 2.71 -15.38 -5.73
N LEU A 91 3.31 -14.31 -5.21
CA LEU A 91 4.76 -14.13 -5.27
C LEU A 91 5.49 -15.08 -4.32
N ARG A 92 4.97 -15.31 -3.11
CA ARG A 92 5.54 -16.30 -2.18
C ARG A 92 5.51 -17.72 -2.74
N SER A 93 4.54 -18.08 -3.60
CA SER A 93 4.52 -19.41 -4.21
C SER A 93 5.65 -19.62 -5.23
N LEU A 94 6.24 -18.55 -5.77
CA LEU A 94 7.40 -18.60 -6.67
C LEU A 94 8.74 -18.73 -5.91
N LEU A 95 8.74 -18.45 -4.61
CA LEU A 95 9.95 -18.45 -3.76
C LEU A 95 10.17 -19.79 -3.03
N LYS A 96 9.42 -20.84 -3.39
CA LYS A 96 9.55 -22.18 -2.82
C LYS A 96 10.73 -22.94 -3.41
#